data_AF-A0A9D7HQC7-F1
#
_entry.id   AF-A0A9D7HQC7-F1
#
_cell.length_a   1.000
_cell.length_b   1.000
_cell.length_c   1.000
_cell.angle_alpha   90.00
_cell.angle_beta   90.00
_cell.angle_gamma   90.00
#
_symmetry.space_group_name_H-M   'P 1'
#
loop_
_entity.id
_entity.type
_entity.pdbx_description
1 polymer ?
#
loop_
_entity_poly.entity_id
_entity_poly.type
_entity_poly.pdbx_seq_one_letter_code
_entity_poly.pdbx_strand_id
1 'polypeptide(L)'
;MRRSTVLLVCVPVMPVVATTYPIAAQAAIRNNMGSAPLISCNEMDRTANGILFNGVAYNTDVRGNKMRHHKWALHLDGTAVIGTQTLKGNLWYNAAGGGGVCALYEDTANAPNFPFYYNPATINGGSTAPPSVWPMSGWFVVVGGTNYDCADHHGEPYCSQFHTGHQKDKLTDLDVRVANDSLENDPYTNETKWILKGGLYKKLDDNPELQDSLQTMAELYDDLQGSTTADLKAIDDQQLSLYDLDSTVVAQLHVNRTQIDSLLALVKDGLEQLGDSSLTPAQRQALITSLGGYRQNIRDLSTWNATALQWAADGKSLMANNVQAANTNITVNELIQENEKVVNDIYLATVGQDIDSFTTTQADGLFDIANQCPMLGGNAVFKARSLYWLIDDTYDFDDASLCLPWGIIVKNMAGQATNTVSVVPNPASNEATLVLSRALDEPGVFVLYDGLGAEVMRRTVPVELPRLTFNIASLAPALYHYDVRGPSGLIGNGKLTIVR
;
A
#
# COMPACT_ATOMS: atom_id res chain seq x y z
N MET A 1 -14.76 -12.17 -30.97
CA MET A 1 -15.66 -12.37 -29.82
C MET A 1 -15.43 -13.75 -29.23
N ARG A 2 -14.56 -13.84 -28.21
CA ARG A 2 -14.47 -15.03 -27.34
C ARG A 2 -15.17 -14.67 -26.05
N ARG A 3 -16.29 -15.33 -25.76
CA ARG A 3 -16.93 -15.27 -24.45
C ARG A 3 -16.05 -16.02 -23.48
N SER A 4 -15.46 -15.32 -22.52
CA SER A 4 -14.82 -15.96 -21.37
C SER A 4 -15.91 -16.41 -20.41
N THR A 5 -16.18 -17.71 -20.41
CA THR A 5 -16.91 -18.40 -19.36
C THR A 5 -15.98 -18.49 -18.15
N VAL A 6 -16.34 -17.85 -17.03
CA VAL A 6 -15.66 -18.06 -15.75
C VAL A 6 -16.02 -19.46 -15.27
N LEU A 7 -15.08 -20.39 -15.41
CA LEU A 7 -15.18 -21.72 -14.83
C LEU A 7 -14.70 -21.63 -13.38
N LEU A 8 -15.61 -21.78 -12.42
CA LEU A 8 -15.25 -22.02 -11.02
C LEU A 8 -14.49 -23.36 -10.96
N VAL A 9 -13.17 -23.29 -10.78
CA VAL A 9 -12.36 -24.46 -10.46
C VAL A 9 -12.37 -24.60 -8.94
N CYS A 10 -13.14 -25.57 -8.43
CA CYS A 10 -12.97 -26.07 -7.06
C CYS A 10 -11.60 -26.74 -6.98
N VAL A 11 -10.62 -26.05 -6.39
CA VAL A 11 -9.32 -26.65 -6.02
C VAL A 11 -9.55 -27.57 -4.81
N PRO A 12 -9.09 -28.83 -4.83
CA PRO A 12 -9.22 -29.72 -3.70
C PRO A 12 -8.39 -29.21 -2.52
N VAL A 13 -8.97 -29.32 -1.31
CA VAL A 13 -8.38 -28.93 -0.03
C VAL A 13 -7.02 -29.63 0.15
N MET A 14 -5.94 -28.86 0.04
CA MET A 14 -4.63 -29.29 0.51
C MET A 14 -4.61 -29.30 2.06
N PRO A 15 -3.86 -30.21 2.70
CA PRO A 15 -3.79 -30.27 4.15
C PRO A 15 -3.25 -28.96 4.72
N VAL A 16 -3.95 -28.46 5.74
CA VAL A 16 -3.67 -27.22 6.45
C VAL A 16 -2.27 -27.29 7.05
N VAL A 17 -1.31 -26.62 6.42
CA VAL A 17 -0.14 -26.09 7.13
C VAL A 17 -0.71 -25.06 8.08
N ALA A 18 -0.52 -25.25 9.38
CA ALA A 18 -1.04 -24.33 10.40
C ALA A 18 -0.41 -22.95 10.19
N THR A 19 -1.09 -22.09 9.45
CA THR A 19 -0.79 -20.67 9.41
C THR A 19 -1.15 -20.13 10.79
N THR A 20 -0.14 -19.70 11.54
CA THR A 20 -0.30 -18.97 12.80
C THR A 20 -0.78 -17.54 12.52
N TYR A 21 -1.78 -17.36 11.65
CA TYR A 21 -2.48 -16.09 11.51
C TYR A 21 -3.41 -15.99 12.72
N PRO A 22 -3.14 -15.09 13.69
CA PRO A 22 -4.03 -14.97 14.83
C PRO A 22 -5.40 -14.54 14.32
N ILE A 23 -6.45 -15.25 14.75
CA ILE A 23 -7.86 -15.00 14.43
C ILE A 23 -8.29 -13.54 14.71
N ALA A 24 -7.50 -12.81 15.52
CA ALA A 24 -7.64 -11.38 15.78
C ALA A 24 -7.26 -10.44 14.61
N ALA A 25 -6.55 -10.93 13.58
CA ALA A 25 -6.13 -10.15 12.41
C ALA A 25 -7.12 -10.21 11.23
N GLN A 26 -8.15 -11.06 11.28
CA GLN A 26 -9.13 -11.12 10.19
C GLN A 26 -9.97 -9.84 10.17
N ALA A 27 -9.91 -9.11 9.05
CA ALA A 27 -10.76 -7.96 8.77
C ALA A 27 -11.48 -8.15 7.44
N ALA A 28 -12.74 -7.73 7.35
CA ALA A 28 -13.45 -7.73 6.07
C ALA A 28 -12.97 -6.58 5.17
N ILE A 29 -12.69 -5.41 5.75
CA ILE A 29 -11.97 -4.31 5.09
C ILE A 29 -10.86 -3.85 6.05
N ARG A 30 -9.63 -3.76 5.52
CA ARG A 30 -8.48 -3.23 6.26
C ARG A 30 -7.93 -2.01 5.53
N ASN A 31 -7.71 -0.93 6.27
CA ASN A 31 -6.96 0.23 5.80
C ASN A 31 -5.71 0.37 6.68
N ASN A 32 -4.54 0.35 6.07
CA ASN A 32 -3.25 0.52 6.73
C ASN A 32 -2.57 1.74 6.10
N MET A 33 -2.50 2.85 6.84
CA MET A 33 -1.91 4.11 6.40
C MET A 33 -2.44 4.69 5.08
N GLY A 34 -3.74 4.54 4.79
CA GLY A 34 -4.29 5.01 3.52
C GLY A 34 -4.32 6.53 3.37
N SER A 35 -4.34 7.05 2.14
CA SER A 35 -4.59 8.47 1.86
C SER A 35 -5.94 8.66 1.18
N ALA A 36 -6.81 9.47 1.80
CA ALA A 36 -8.17 9.76 1.38
C ALA A 36 -9.07 8.53 1.08
N PRO A 37 -9.09 7.48 1.92
CA PRO A 37 -9.88 6.29 1.63
C PRO A 37 -11.40 6.58 1.73
N LEU A 38 -12.15 6.08 0.75
CA LEU A 38 -13.61 6.03 0.77
C LEU A 38 -14.07 4.59 1.01
N ILE A 39 -14.54 4.31 2.22
CA ILE A 39 -15.14 3.02 2.58
C ILE A 39 -16.64 3.23 2.68
N SER A 40 -17.35 2.98 1.59
CA SER A 40 -18.75 3.39 1.47
C SER A 40 -19.67 2.29 0.95
N CYS A 41 -20.83 2.16 1.59
CA CYS A 41 -21.94 1.28 1.18
C CYS A 41 -21.58 -0.20 1.03
N ASN A 42 -20.63 -0.69 1.83
CA ASN A 42 -20.29 -2.11 1.88
C ASN A 42 -21.23 -2.88 2.81
N GLU A 43 -21.36 -4.18 2.60
CA GLU A 43 -21.99 -5.10 3.56
C GLU A 43 -20.95 -6.12 4.03
N MET A 44 -20.89 -6.30 5.35
CA MET A 44 -19.84 -7.07 6.02
C MET A 44 -20.50 -8.03 7.01
N ASP A 45 -20.07 -9.29 7.04
CA ASP A 45 -20.58 -10.29 7.97
C ASP A 45 -19.51 -11.32 8.33
N ARG A 46 -19.56 -11.80 9.58
CA ARG A 46 -18.79 -12.96 10.09
C ARG A 46 -17.27 -12.85 9.95
N THR A 47 -16.70 -11.73 10.38
CA THR A 47 -15.25 -11.55 10.56
C THR A 47 -14.93 -11.08 11.97
N ALA A 48 -13.69 -11.27 12.44
CA ALA A 48 -13.29 -10.71 13.74
C ALA A 48 -13.42 -9.18 13.75
N ASN A 49 -12.82 -8.53 12.76
CA ASN A 49 -12.97 -7.10 12.50
C ASN A 49 -13.88 -6.87 11.28
N GLY A 50 -14.87 -5.98 11.38
CA GLY A 50 -15.58 -5.51 10.18
C GLY A 50 -14.64 -4.62 9.37
N ILE A 51 -14.54 -3.35 9.76
CA ILE A 51 -13.56 -2.39 9.23
C ILE A 51 -12.44 -2.22 10.25
N LEU A 52 -11.19 -2.43 9.84
CA LEU A 52 -9.99 -2.21 10.65
C LEU A 52 -9.14 -1.09 10.06
N PHE A 53 -8.79 -0.11 10.89
CA PHE A 53 -7.81 0.92 10.59
C PHE A 53 -6.55 0.73 11.43
N ASN A 54 -5.41 0.78 10.75
CA ASN A 54 -4.08 0.82 11.35
C ASN A 54 -3.36 2.08 10.84
N GLY A 55 -2.79 2.84 11.77
CA GLY A 55 -2.08 4.07 11.46
C GLY A 55 -2.95 5.19 10.89
N VAL A 56 -2.26 6.27 10.54
CA VAL A 56 -2.87 7.49 10.03
C VAL A 56 -3.53 7.26 8.69
N ALA A 57 -4.83 7.58 8.56
CA ALA A 57 -5.52 7.61 7.28
C ALA A 57 -6.16 8.97 7.02
N TYR A 58 -5.37 9.88 6.42
CA TYR A 58 -5.77 11.27 6.21
C TYR A 58 -6.99 11.37 5.28
N ASN A 59 -7.93 12.29 5.59
CA ASN A 59 -9.12 12.56 4.79
C ASN A 59 -10.02 11.33 4.51
N THR A 60 -10.14 10.45 5.50
CA THR A 60 -10.95 9.23 5.44
C THR A 60 -12.46 9.53 5.45
N ASP A 61 -13.23 8.83 4.62
CA ASP A 61 -14.69 8.82 4.63
C ASP A 61 -15.24 7.40 4.79
N VAL A 62 -15.79 7.09 5.98
CA VAL A 62 -16.43 5.80 6.27
C VAL A 62 -17.93 6.01 6.40
N ARG A 63 -18.70 5.64 5.37
CA ARG A 63 -20.14 5.96 5.30
C ARG A 63 -21.05 4.85 4.77
N GLY A 64 -22.27 4.77 5.29
CA GLY A 64 -23.30 3.88 4.76
C GLY A 64 -23.00 2.38 4.84
N ASN A 65 -21.96 1.96 5.57
CA ASN A 65 -21.58 0.55 5.64
C ASN A 65 -22.54 -0.23 6.54
N LYS A 66 -22.91 -1.44 6.13
CA LYS A 66 -23.75 -2.37 6.88
C LYS A 66 -22.88 -3.38 7.61
N MET A 67 -22.86 -3.27 8.92
CA MET A 67 -22.02 -4.07 9.81
C MET A 67 -22.90 -5.07 10.58
N ARG A 68 -22.65 -6.36 10.35
CA ARG A 68 -23.42 -7.47 10.93
C ARG A 68 -22.64 -8.15 12.06
N HIS A 69 -22.34 -9.44 11.96
CA HIS A 69 -21.76 -10.21 13.04
C HIS A 69 -20.24 -10.08 13.06
N HIS A 70 -19.72 -9.29 13.99
CA HIS A 70 -18.26 -9.15 14.21
C HIS A 70 -17.93 -9.08 15.69
N LYS A 71 -16.67 -9.34 16.04
CA LYS A 71 -16.16 -9.06 17.40
C LYS A 71 -15.92 -7.56 17.58
N TRP A 72 -15.30 -6.93 16.60
CA TRP A 72 -15.12 -5.47 16.51
C TRP A 72 -15.56 -5.00 15.13
N ALA A 73 -16.76 -4.47 15.06
CA ALA A 73 -17.40 -4.26 13.78
C ALA A 73 -16.84 -2.98 13.09
N LEU A 74 -16.44 -1.98 13.86
CA LEU A 74 -15.47 -0.92 13.50
C LEU A 74 -14.34 -0.94 14.53
N HIS A 75 -13.10 -1.02 14.07
CA HIS A 75 -11.91 -1.07 14.91
C HIS A 75 -10.88 -0.05 14.42
N LEU A 76 -10.61 0.96 15.25
CA LEU A 76 -9.46 1.85 15.16
C LEU A 76 -8.43 1.35 16.18
N ASP A 77 -7.27 0.89 15.71
CA ASP A 77 -6.21 0.51 16.63
C ASP A 77 -5.62 1.72 17.36
N GLY A 78 -4.65 1.48 18.26
CA GLY A 78 -4.03 2.52 19.08
C GLY A 78 -3.26 3.58 18.30
N THR A 79 -3.04 3.39 16.99
CA THR A 79 -2.28 4.31 16.14
C THR A 79 -3.13 4.99 15.08
N ALA A 80 -4.39 4.57 14.96
CA ALA A 80 -5.26 5.02 13.89
C ALA A 80 -5.70 6.47 14.09
N VAL A 81 -5.54 7.29 13.04
CA VAL A 81 -6.06 8.68 13.01
C VAL A 81 -6.80 8.88 11.68
N ILE A 82 -8.14 8.90 11.74
CA ILE A 82 -8.99 9.00 10.54
C ILE A 82 -9.80 10.29 10.45
N GLY A 83 -9.68 11.16 11.47
CA GLY A 83 -10.44 12.40 11.58
C GLY A 83 -11.93 12.21 11.93
N THR A 84 -12.59 13.34 12.17
CA THR A 84 -14.02 13.41 12.54
C THR A 84 -14.94 12.90 11.43
N GLN A 85 -15.97 12.15 11.82
CA GLN A 85 -16.94 11.56 10.89
C GLN A 85 -18.35 12.09 11.18
N THR A 86 -18.88 12.94 10.30
CA THR A 86 -20.19 13.59 10.53
C THR A 86 -21.31 13.00 9.67
N LEU A 87 -22.38 12.56 10.32
CA LEU A 87 -23.64 12.07 9.74
C LEU A 87 -23.42 11.00 8.65
N LYS A 88 -22.48 10.09 8.88
CA LYS A 88 -22.03 9.12 7.87
C LYS A 88 -22.94 7.90 7.67
N GLY A 89 -23.97 7.72 8.51
CA GLY A 89 -25.02 6.72 8.26
C GLY A 89 -24.57 5.26 8.19
N ASN A 90 -23.46 4.91 8.84
CA ASN A 90 -23.09 3.51 9.02
C ASN A 90 -24.14 2.77 9.87
N LEU A 91 -24.47 1.53 9.52
CA LEU A 91 -25.58 0.76 10.08
C LEU A 91 -25.10 -0.49 10.81
N TRP A 92 -25.57 -0.65 12.04
CA TRP A 92 -25.27 -1.78 12.92
C TRP A 92 -26.49 -2.69 13.07
N TYR A 93 -26.35 -3.96 12.70
CA TYR A 93 -27.47 -4.92 12.73
C TYR A 93 -27.45 -5.84 13.95
N ASN A 94 -26.28 -6.06 14.54
CA ASN A 94 -26.08 -7.07 15.57
C ASN A 94 -25.17 -6.54 16.69
N ALA A 95 -25.37 -7.07 17.90
CA ALA A 95 -24.43 -6.86 19.00
C ALA A 95 -23.09 -7.53 18.69
N ALA A 96 -22.02 -7.06 19.35
CA ALA A 96 -20.69 -7.62 19.20
C ALA A 96 -20.67 -9.10 19.61
N GLY A 97 -19.87 -9.89 18.90
CA GLY A 97 -19.55 -11.27 19.28
C GLY A 97 -18.89 -11.34 20.66
N GLY A 98 -18.89 -12.53 21.28
CA GLY A 98 -18.45 -12.72 22.67
C GLY A 98 -17.10 -12.07 22.99
N GLY A 99 -17.08 -11.22 24.02
CA GLY A 99 -15.90 -10.48 24.48
C GLY A 99 -15.44 -9.35 23.55
N GLY A 100 -16.29 -8.90 22.63
CA GLY A 100 -16.03 -7.79 21.72
C GLY A 100 -16.86 -6.53 22.00
N VAL A 101 -16.65 -5.49 21.19
CA VAL A 101 -17.35 -4.19 21.23
C VAL A 101 -17.64 -3.77 19.78
N CYS A 102 -18.85 -3.30 19.46
CA CYS A 102 -19.22 -3.02 18.06
C CYS A 102 -18.33 -1.94 17.44
N ALA A 103 -18.10 -0.85 18.17
CA ALA A 103 -17.12 0.16 17.80
C ALA A 103 -16.01 0.21 18.87
N LEU A 104 -14.77 -0.02 18.46
CA LEU A 104 -13.58 0.07 19.32
C LEU A 104 -12.60 1.09 18.75
N TYR A 105 -12.16 2.01 19.60
CA TYR A 105 -10.98 2.82 19.40
C TYR A 105 -10.03 2.57 20.58
N GLU A 106 -8.88 1.99 20.31
CA GLU A 106 -7.90 1.67 21.35
C GLU A 106 -7.24 2.94 21.92
N ASP A 107 -7.05 3.98 21.10
CA ASP A 107 -6.61 5.30 21.55
C ASP A 107 -7.77 6.09 22.17
N THR A 108 -8.01 5.79 23.45
CA THR A 108 -9.06 6.45 24.22
C THR A 108 -8.81 7.93 24.47
N ALA A 109 -7.57 8.42 24.34
CA ALA A 109 -7.22 9.82 24.56
C ALA A 109 -7.60 10.68 23.36
N ASN A 110 -7.43 10.15 22.13
CA ASN A 110 -7.82 10.84 20.90
C ASN A 110 -9.27 10.64 20.48
N ALA A 111 -9.96 9.61 20.99
CA ALA A 111 -11.35 9.37 20.62
C ALA A 111 -12.28 10.60 20.75
N PRO A 112 -12.16 11.48 21.78
CA PRO A 112 -12.91 12.73 21.86
C PRO A 112 -12.52 13.80 20.83
N ASN A 113 -11.31 13.73 20.27
CA ASN A 113 -10.82 14.65 19.24
C ASN A 113 -11.33 14.29 17.84
N PHE A 114 -11.65 13.02 17.60
CA PHE A 114 -12.11 12.50 16.31
C PHE A 114 -13.46 11.77 16.42
N PRO A 115 -14.53 12.47 16.82
CA PRO A 115 -15.81 11.85 17.06
C PRO A 115 -16.52 11.40 15.78
N PHE A 116 -17.35 10.38 15.93
CA PHE A 116 -18.45 10.06 15.02
C PHE A 116 -19.71 10.81 15.47
N TYR A 117 -20.06 11.87 14.76
CA TYR A 117 -21.34 12.55 14.92
C TYR A 117 -22.42 11.83 14.13
N TYR A 118 -23.52 11.46 14.78
CA TYR A 118 -24.61 10.73 14.13
C TYR A 118 -25.98 11.17 14.65
N ASN A 119 -27.01 11.03 13.82
CA ASN A 119 -28.39 11.13 14.27
C ASN A 119 -28.95 9.71 14.52
N PRO A 120 -29.41 9.36 15.73
CA PRO A 120 -29.98 8.04 16.00
C PRO A 120 -31.19 7.73 15.10
N ALA A 121 -31.05 6.69 14.28
CA ALA A 121 -32.09 6.25 13.35
C ALA A 121 -31.98 4.74 13.12
N THR A 122 -33.12 4.11 12.85
CA THR A 122 -33.18 2.73 12.34
C THR A 122 -33.54 2.75 10.88
N ILE A 123 -32.64 2.27 10.02
CA ILE A 123 -32.78 2.29 8.56
C ILE A 123 -32.71 0.83 8.09
N ASN A 124 -33.80 0.32 7.50
CA ASN A 124 -33.87 -1.04 6.95
C ASN A 124 -33.35 -2.14 7.91
N GLY A 125 -33.70 -2.02 9.19
CA GLY A 125 -33.32 -2.98 10.25
C GLY A 125 -31.93 -2.78 10.86
N GLY A 126 -31.12 -1.84 10.36
CA GLY A 126 -29.84 -1.45 10.96
C GLY A 126 -29.96 -0.14 11.73
N SER A 127 -29.20 -0.01 12.81
CA SER A 127 -29.16 1.20 13.65
C SER A 127 -27.94 2.07 13.30
N THR A 128 -28.10 3.39 13.22
CA THR A 128 -26.95 4.32 13.12
C THR A 128 -26.20 4.46 14.44
N ALA A 129 -26.83 4.06 15.55
CA ALA A 129 -26.18 3.95 16.85
C ALA A 129 -25.52 2.56 17.00
N PRO A 130 -24.20 2.46 17.24
CA PRO A 130 -23.56 1.20 17.59
C PRO A 130 -24.15 0.59 18.89
N PRO A 131 -24.44 -0.72 18.92
CA PRO A 131 -24.93 -1.39 20.14
C PRO A 131 -23.98 -1.33 21.33
N SER A 132 -22.67 -1.23 21.09
CA SER A 132 -21.65 -1.04 22.12
C SER A 132 -20.45 -0.25 21.57
N VAL A 133 -19.88 0.62 22.40
CA VAL A 133 -18.79 1.54 22.03
C VAL A 133 -17.74 1.57 23.12
N TRP A 134 -16.47 1.59 22.73
CA TRP A 134 -15.34 1.88 23.60
C TRP A 134 -14.35 2.82 22.88
N PRO A 135 -13.98 3.98 23.48
CA PRO A 135 -14.41 4.47 24.79
C PRO A 135 -15.88 4.91 24.82
N MET A 136 -16.52 4.80 25.98
CA MET A 136 -17.97 5.03 26.13
C MET A 136 -18.40 6.51 26.03
N SER A 137 -17.46 7.45 26.06
CA SER A 137 -17.74 8.88 26.03
C SER A 137 -16.80 9.60 25.07
N GLY A 138 -17.28 10.71 24.49
CA GLY A 138 -16.51 11.57 23.60
C GLY A 138 -16.38 11.07 22.16
N TRP A 139 -16.52 9.76 21.90
CA TRP A 139 -16.28 9.22 20.56
C TRP A 139 -17.53 9.16 19.67
N PHE A 140 -18.60 8.50 20.09
CA PHE A 140 -19.89 8.54 19.36
C PHE A 140 -20.80 9.58 20.00
N VAL A 141 -21.11 10.64 19.25
CA VAL A 141 -21.82 11.82 19.76
C VAL A 141 -23.09 12.07 18.95
N VAL A 142 -24.22 12.18 19.65
CA VAL A 142 -25.54 12.42 19.04
C VAL A 142 -25.65 13.88 18.59
N VAL A 143 -26.06 14.08 17.34
CA VAL A 143 -26.34 15.40 16.75
C VAL A 143 -27.64 15.36 15.94
N GLY A 144 -28.18 16.54 15.62
CA GLY A 144 -29.25 16.67 14.63
C GLY A 144 -28.73 16.59 13.20
N GLY A 145 -29.64 16.47 12.23
CA GLY A 145 -29.33 16.42 10.79
C GLY A 145 -29.67 15.08 10.15
N THR A 146 -29.45 14.97 8.85
CA THR A 146 -29.78 13.77 8.07
C THR A 146 -28.53 12.91 7.92
N ASN A 147 -28.61 11.64 8.33
CA ASN A 147 -27.53 10.69 8.04
C ASN A 147 -27.46 10.41 6.55
N TYR A 148 -26.24 10.20 6.07
CA TYR A 148 -25.97 9.64 4.75
C TYR A 148 -26.75 8.33 4.53
N ASP A 149 -27.33 8.16 3.34
CA ASP A 149 -28.03 6.96 2.92
C ASP A 149 -27.47 6.48 1.57
N CYS A 150 -27.17 5.19 1.47
CA CYS A 150 -26.72 4.58 0.23
C CYS A 150 -27.81 4.50 -0.84
N ALA A 151 -29.09 4.54 -0.44
CA ALA A 151 -30.21 4.53 -1.39
C ALA A 151 -30.39 5.87 -2.10
N ASP A 152 -29.91 6.96 -1.51
CA ASP A 152 -30.06 8.33 -2.00
C ASP A 152 -28.73 9.08 -1.87
N HIS A 153 -27.82 8.84 -2.82
CA HIS A 153 -26.56 9.56 -2.89
C HIS A 153 -26.78 10.91 -3.58
N HIS A 154 -27.29 11.90 -2.85
CA HIS A 154 -27.57 13.24 -3.36
C HIS A 154 -28.58 13.28 -4.52
N GLY A 155 -29.63 12.46 -4.47
CA GLY A 155 -30.70 12.40 -5.46
C GLY A 155 -30.52 11.32 -6.54
N GLU A 156 -29.44 10.54 -6.48
CA GLU A 156 -29.10 9.52 -7.50
C GLU A 156 -28.73 8.16 -6.86
N PRO A 157 -28.89 7.03 -7.58
CA PRO A 157 -28.46 5.72 -7.09
C PRO A 157 -26.94 5.64 -6.89
N TYR A 158 -26.47 5.20 -5.72
CA TYR A 158 -25.03 5.15 -5.38
C TYR A 158 -24.14 4.48 -6.45
N CYS A 159 -24.60 3.41 -7.09
CA CYS A 159 -23.80 2.68 -8.10
C CYS A 159 -23.74 3.37 -9.48
N SER A 160 -24.49 4.46 -9.70
CA SER A 160 -24.45 5.20 -10.98
C SER A 160 -23.38 6.28 -11.01
N GLN A 161 -22.83 6.70 -9.85
CA GLN A 161 -21.80 7.73 -9.77
C GLN A 161 -20.76 7.38 -8.68
N PHE A 162 -19.53 7.11 -9.10
CA PHE A 162 -18.37 7.19 -8.22
C PHE A 162 -17.99 8.67 -8.06
N HIS A 163 -18.80 9.42 -7.31
CA HIS A 163 -18.43 10.80 -7.01
C HIS A 163 -17.12 10.82 -6.23
N THR A 164 -16.15 11.57 -6.76
CA THR A 164 -14.93 12.00 -6.08
C THR A 164 -15.22 13.09 -5.04
N GLY A 165 -16.43 13.12 -4.47
CA GLY A 165 -16.89 14.04 -3.43
C GLY A 165 -16.17 13.76 -2.10
N HIS A 166 -14.86 13.89 -2.14
CA HIS A 166 -14.00 13.98 -0.99
C HIS A 166 -14.20 15.38 -0.39
N GLN A 167 -13.95 15.53 0.91
CA GLN A 167 -13.80 16.86 1.52
C GLN A 167 -12.42 17.47 1.17
N LYS A 168 -12.00 17.31 -0.10
CA LYS A 168 -10.73 17.84 -0.62
C LYS A 168 -10.79 19.37 -0.76
N ASP A 169 -11.98 19.88 -1.05
CA ASP A 169 -12.31 21.28 -1.29
C ASP A 169 -12.66 22.08 -0.02
N LYS A 170 -12.49 21.50 1.18
CA LYS A 170 -12.78 22.20 2.44
C LYS A 170 -11.94 21.73 3.61
N LEU A 171 -11.67 22.62 4.55
CA LEU A 171 -10.97 22.29 5.78
C LEU A 171 -11.79 21.41 6.73
N THR A 172 -11.09 20.53 7.44
CA THR A 172 -11.60 19.63 8.47
C THR A 172 -10.99 19.99 9.83
N ASP A 173 -11.57 19.49 10.92
CA ASP A 173 -11.00 19.66 12.27
C ASP A 173 -9.60 19.03 12.39
N LEU A 174 -9.36 17.93 11.67
CA LEU A 174 -8.04 17.31 11.59
C LEU A 174 -7.03 18.27 10.95
N ASP A 175 -7.41 18.98 9.88
CA ASP A 175 -6.52 19.95 9.22
C ASP A 175 -6.10 21.06 10.19
N VAL A 176 -7.06 21.60 10.95
CA VAL A 176 -6.80 22.62 11.96
C VAL A 176 -5.86 22.10 13.05
N ARG A 177 -5.99 20.85 13.48
CA ARG A 177 -5.10 20.25 14.49
C ARG A 177 -3.70 19.98 13.96
N VAL A 178 -3.59 19.51 12.71
CA VAL A 178 -2.31 19.32 12.03
C VAL A 178 -1.55 20.65 11.95
N ALA A 179 -2.21 21.71 11.52
CA ALA A 179 -1.59 23.03 11.39
C ALA A 179 -1.21 23.66 12.74
N ASN A 180 -1.98 23.41 13.80
CA ASN A 180 -1.66 23.84 15.16
C ASN A 180 -0.65 22.94 15.89
N ASP A 181 -0.12 21.90 15.23
CA ASP A 181 0.80 20.92 15.80
C ASP A 181 0.27 20.20 17.07
N SER A 182 -1.05 20.11 17.22
CA SER A 182 -1.74 19.65 18.44
C SER A 182 -2.11 18.17 18.43
N LEU A 183 -1.52 17.40 17.52
CA LEU A 183 -1.70 15.95 17.43
C LEU A 183 -0.76 15.23 18.40
N GLU A 184 -1.31 14.28 19.13
CA GLU A 184 -0.56 13.36 19.98
C GLU A 184 -0.94 11.94 19.54
N ASN A 185 0.02 11.06 19.31
CA ASN A 185 -0.21 9.66 18.93
C ASN A 185 1.01 8.84 19.38
N ASP A 186 1.03 8.39 20.64
CA ASP A 186 2.17 7.69 21.23
C ASP A 186 2.20 6.22 20.76
N PRO A 187 3.34 5.68 20.28
CA PRO A 187 4.69 6.26 20.23
C PRO A 187 5.11 6.94 18.93
N TYR A 188 4.26 7.02 17.91
CA TYR A 188 4.61 7.50 16.56
C TYR A 188 4.17 8.93 16.28
N THR A 189 4.24 9.80 17.29
CA THR A 189 3.65 11.14 17.19
C THR A 189 4.35 11.96 16.11
N ASN A 190 5.68 11.85 16.01
CA ASN A 190 6.47 12.61 15.05
C ASN A 190 6.20 12.15 13.62
N GLU A 191 6.20 10.84 13.39
CA GLU A 191 5.91 10.22 12.10
C GLU A 191 4.47 10.54 11.67
N THR A 192 3.52 10.46 12.60
CA THR A 192 2.12 10.84 12.38
C THR A 192 1.99 12.30 11.97
N LYS A 193 2.67 13.21 12.68
CA LYS A 193 2.68 14.64 12.35
C LYS A 193 3.29 14.88 10.98
N TRP A 194 4.41 14.24 10.65
CA TRP A 194 5.05 14.37 9.35
C TRP A 194 4.12 13.95 8.20
N ILE A 195 3.51 12.76 8.30
CA ILE A 195 2.58 12.22 7.30
C ILE A 195 1.39 13.17 7.10
N LEU A 196 0.79 13.63 8.20
CA LEU A 196 -0.38 14.50 8.15
C LEU A 196 -0.06 15.90 7.65
N LYS A 197 1.09 16.48 8.02
CA LYS A 197 1.56 17.76 7.47
C LYS A 197 1.79 17.67 5.97
N GLY A 198 2.41 16.59 5.48
CA GLY A 198 2.54 16.35 4.04
C GLY A 198 1.18 16.23 3.33
N GLY A 199 0.23 15.53 3.93
CA GLY A 199 -1.14 15.42 3.42
C GLY A 199 -1.88 16.76 3.35
N LEU A 200 -1.77 17.58 4.41
CA LEU A 200 -2.37 18.91 4.46
C LEU A 200 -1.68 19.88 3.50
N TYR A 201 -0.36 19.85 3.40
CA TYR A 201 0.38 20.65 2.42
C TYR A 201 -0.10 20.35 1.00
N LYS A 202 -0.21 19.07 0.62
CA LYS A 202 -0.75 18.69 -0.68
C LYS A 202 -2.17 19.23 -0.90
N LYS A 203 -3.02 19.11 0.11
CA LYS A 203 -4.41 19.60 0.03
C LYS A 203 -4.46 21.12 -0.21
N LEU A 204 -3.62 21.88 0.48
CA LEU A 204 -3.51 23.33 0.32
C LEU A 204 -2.90 23.72 -1.03
N ASP A 205 -1.93 22.95 -1.53
CA ASP A 205 -1.32 23.16 -2.85
C ASP A 205 -2.31 22.89 -4.00
N ASP A 206 -3.07 21.79 -3.90
CA ASP A 206 -4.11 21.41 -4.86
C ASP A 206 -5.33 22.36 -4.83
N ASN A 207 -5.53 23.11 -3.73
CA ASN A 207 -6.72 23.98 -3.51
C ASN A 207 -6.30 25.34 -2.90
N PRO A 208 -5.75 26.27 -3.71
CA PRO A 208 -5.22 27.55 -3.23
C PRO A 208 -6.19 28.40 -2.42
N GLU A 209 -7.50 28.29 -2.69
CA GLU A 209 -8.55 28.98 -1.92
C GLU A 209 -8.61 28.57 -0.45
N LEU A 210 -8.07 27.41 -0.08
CA LEU A 210 -8.00 26.94 1.30
C LEU A 210 -6.82 27.55 2.06
N GLN A 211 -5.77 28.01 1.37
CA GLN A 211 -4.56 28.58 1.99
C GLN A 211 -4.91 29.81 2.84
N ASP A 212 -5.69 30.74 2.27
CA ASP A 212 -6.08 31.99 2.93
C ASP A 212 -7.34 31.87 3.80
N SER A 213 -7.92 30.67 3.91
CA SER A 213 -9.19 30.47 4.63
C SER A 213 -9.05 30.58 6.15
N LEU A 214 -7.87 30.30 6.70
CA LEU A 214 -7.49 30.52 8.10
C LEU A 214 -6.01 30.94 8.16
N GLN A 215 -5.69 31.88 9.05
CA GLN A 215 -4.31 32.37 9.25
C GLN A 215 -3.32 31.22 9.51
N THR A 216 -3.70 30.22 10.31
CA THR A 216 -2.86 29.05 10.62
C THR A 216 -2.59 28.17 9.39
N MET A 217 -3.47 28.14 8.38
CA MET A 217 -3.22 27.39 7.14
C MET A 217 -2.20 28.11 6.26
N ALA A 218 -2.32 29.45 6.13
CA ALA A 218 -1.35 30.26 5.42
C ALA A 218 0.04 30.15 6.07
N GLU A 219 0.12 30.26 7.41
CA GLU A 219 1.36 30.09 8.16
C GLU A 219 1.99 28.71 7.98
N LEU A 220 1.21 27.63 8.03
CA LEU A 220 1.70 26.28 7.79
C LEU A 220 2.21 26.11 6.36
N TYR A 221 1.46 26.59 5.36
CA TYR A 221 1.84 26.46 3.96
C TYR A 221 3.15 27.20 3.68
N ASP A 222 3.28 28.44 4.15
CA ASP A 222 4.50 29.24 4.05
C ASP A 222 5.69 28.61 4.79
N ASP A 223 5.49 28.02 5.96
CA ASP A 223 6.55 27.33 6.73
C ASP A 223 7.05 26.07 6.02
N LEU A 224 6.15 25.34 5.36
CA LEU A 224 6.50 24.12 4.63
C LEU A 224 7.11 24.41 3.25
N GLN A 225 6.92 25.60 2.67
CA GLN A 225 7.56 25.96 1.40
C GLN A 225 9.08 25.87 1.49
N GLY A 226 9.70 25.12 0.58
CA GLY A 226 11.14 24.89 0.56
C GLY A 226 11.66 23.99 1.69
N SER A 227 10.77 23.33 2.44
CA SER A 227 11.12 22.27 3.38
C SER A 227 11.30 20.92 2.67
N THR A 228 11.97 19.97 3.34
CA THR A 228 12.10 18.58 2.86
C THR A 228 10.74 17.91 2.58
N THR A 229 9.69 18.25 3.34
CA THR A 229 8.34 17.73 3.13
C THR A 229 7.76 18.20 1.80
N ALA A 230 7.90 19.50 1.48
CA ALA A 230 7.43 20.05 0.20
C ALA A 230 8.24 19.49 -0.97
N ASP A 231 9.57 19.35 -0.82
CA ASP A 231 10.44 18.78 -1.85
C ASP A 231 10.06 17.33 -2.16
N LEU A 232 9.89 16.47 -1.14
CA LEU A 232 9.48 15.07 -1.33
C LEU A 232 8.06 14.96 -1.91
N LYS A 233 7.16 15.88 -1.54
CA LYS A 233 5.81 15.93 -2.11
C LYS A 233 5.85 16.32 -3.59
N ALA A 234 6.73 17.25 -3.98
CA ALA A 234 6.94 17.59 -5.38
C ALA A 234 7.48 16.38 -6.19
N ILE A 235 8.34 15.55 -5.60
CA ILE A 235 8.80 14.30 -6.24
C ILE A 235 7.63 13.34 -6.49
N ASP A 236 6.74 13.11 -5.53
CA ASP A 236 5.54 12.27 -5.73
C ASP A 236 4.68 12.78 -6.90
N ASP A 237 4.47 14.09 -6.99
CA ASP A 237 3.61 14.67 -8.03
C ASP A 237 4.31 14.63 -9.41
N GLN A 238 5.62 14.85 -9.44
CA GLN A 238 6.42 14.67 -10.65
C GLN A 238 6.48 13.20 -11.10
N GLN A 239 6.44 12.23 -10.20
CA GLN A 239 6.36 10.81 -10.57
C GLN A 239 5.09 10.48 -11.39
N LEU A 240 3.97 11.16 -11.13
CA LEU A 240 2.75 10.98 -11.92
C LEU A 240 2.94 11.47 -13.37
N SER A 241 3.73 12.53 -13.56
CA SER A 241 3.99 13.10 -14.87
C SER A 241 4.83 12.21 -15.80
N LEU A 242 5.46 11.14 -15.29
CA LEU A 242 6.15 10.13 -16.11
C LEU A 242 5.20 9.42 -17.08
N TYR A 243 3.91 9.39 -16.75
CA TYR A 243 2.89 8.68 -17.52
C TYR A 243 2.01 9.60 -18.34
N ASP A 244 2.28 10.90 -18.32
CA ASP A 244 1.52 11.87 -19.09
C ASP A 244 1.90 11.81 -20.57
N LEU A 245 0.88 11.62 -21.40
CA LEU A 245 0.96 11.72 -22.84
C LEU A 245 0.24 12.98 -23.29
N ASP A 246 0.84 13.70 -24.24
CA ASP A 246 0.21 14.88 -24.84
C ASP A 246 -1.20 14.52 -25.37
N SER A 247 -2.19 15.32 -24.98
CA SER A 247 -3.60 15.07 -25.30
C SER A 247 -3.88 14.96 -26.80
N THR A 248 -3.11 15.67 -27.64
CA THR A 248 -3.24 15.60 -29.10
C THR A 248 -2.70 14.28 -29.65
N VAL A 249 -1.62 13.76 -29.06
CA VAL A 249 -1.08 12.42 -29.38
C VAL A 249 -2.08 11.34 -29.00
N VAL A 250 -2.68 11.41 -27.80
CA VAL A 250 -3.72 10.47 -27.36
C VAL A 250 -4.92 10.49 -28.30
N ALA A 251 -5.39 11.69 -28.67
CA ALA A 251 -6.49 11.84 -29.62
C ALA A 251 -6.15 11.24 -30.99
N GLN A 252 -4.93 11.45 -31.49
CA GLN A 252 -4.49 10.91 -32.76
C GLN A 252 -4.32 9.38 -32.73
N LEU A 253 -3.83 8.80 -31.63
CA LEU A 253 -3.80 7.34 -31.43
C LEU A 253 -5.20 6.73 -31.51
N HIS A 254 -6.20 7.40 -30.91
CA HIS A 254 -7.60 6.97 -30.99
C HIS A 254 -8.15 7.05 -32.41
N VAL A 255 -7.89 8.15 -33.12
CA VAL A 255 -8.24 8.31 -34.54
C VAL A 255 -7.57 7.22 -35.39
N ASN A 256 -6.28 6.98 -35.22
CA ASN A 256 -5.54 5.95 -35.95
C ASN A 256 -6.12 4.56 -35.72
N ARG A 257 -6.50 4.23 -34.48
CA ARG A 257 -7.16 2.97 -34.16
C ARG A 257 -8.45 2.79 -34.97
N THR A 258 -9.34 3.78 -34.95
CA THR A 258 -10.62 3.68 -35.69
C THR A 258 -10.42 3.59 -37.21
N GLN A 259 -9.41 4.27 -37.76
CA GLN A 259 -9.07 4.17 -39.17
C GLN A 259 -8.48 2.81 -39.53
N ILE A 260 -7.58 2.26 -38.70
CA ILE A 260 -7.02 0.91 -38.90
C ILE A 260 -8.16 -0.12 -38.89
N ASP A 261 -9.07 -0.05 -37.93
CA ASP A 261 -10.22 -0.97 -37.85
C ASP A 261 -11.09 -0.90 -39.12
N SER A 262 -11.34 0.30 -39.62
CA SER A 262 -12.10 0.53 -40.87
C SER A 262 -11.37 -0.02 -42.10
N LEU A 263 -10.06 0.21 -42.20
CA LEU A 263 -9.23 -0.30 -43.29
C LEU A 263 -9.11 -1.83 -43.26
N LEU A 264 -9.04 -2.43 -42.07
CA LEU A 264 -9.03 -3.89 -41.91
C LEU A 264 -10.35 -4.51 -42.39
N ALA A 265 -11.48 -3.86 -42.12
CA ALA A 265 -12.77 -4.29 -42.66
C ALA A 265 -12.78 -4.24 -44.21
N LEU A 266 -12.29 -3.16 -44.80
CA LEU A 266 -12.18 -3.05 -46.27
C LEU A 266 -11.24 -4.08 -46.89
N VAL A 267 -10.12 -4.40 -46.21
CA VAL A 267 -9.21 -5.47 -46.63
C VAL A 267 -9.94 -6.82 -46.61
N LYS A 268 -10.70 -7.10 -45.54
CA LYS A 268 -11.47 -8.33 -45.40
C LYS A 268 -12.51 -8.47 -46.52
N ASP A 269 -13.33 -7.44 -46.73
CA ASP A 269 -14.37 -7.45 -47.75
C ASP A 269 -13.77 -7.59 -49.16
N GLY A 270 -12.64 -6.93 -49.43
CA GLY A 270 -11.95 -7.05 -50.71
C GLY A 270 -11.34 -8.45 -50.93
N LEU A 271 -10.86 -9.13 -49.88
CA LEU A 271 -10.40 -10.52 -49.98
C LEU A 271 -11.57 -11.48 -50.26
N GLU A 272 -12.74 -11.25 -49.66
CA GLU A 272 -13.95 -12.03 -49.95
C GLU A 272 -14.39 -11.86 -51.41
N GLN A 273 -14.40 -10.62 -51.91
CA GLN A 273 -14.73 -10.33 -53.31
C GLN A 273 -13.76 -10.99 -54.31
N LEU A 274 -12.45 -11.07 -54.00
CA LEU A 274 -11.48 -11.75 -54.88
C LEU A 274 -11.78 -13.25 -55.08
N GLY A 275 -12.56 -13.85 -54.18
CA GLY A 275 -13.05 -15.22 -54.27
C GLY A 275 -14.17 -15.41 -55.29
N ASP A 276 -14.79 -14.34 -55.82
CA ASP A 276 -15.84 -14.42 -56.82
C ASP A 276 -15.27 -14.78 -58.21
N SER A 277 -15.72 -15.91 -58.75
CA SER A 277 -15.33 -16.43 -60.07
C SER A 277 -15.89 -15.63 -61.25
N SER A 278 -16.87 -14.75 -61.02
CA SER A 278 -17.51 -13.94 -62.06
C SER A 278 -16.75 -12.64 -62.40
N LEU A 279 -15.72 -12.29 -61.61
CA LEU A 279 -14.94 -11.06 -61.80
C LEU A 279 -14.16 -11.07 -63.13
N THR A 280 -14.25 -9.96 -63.86
CA THR A 280 -13.39 -9.73 -65.03
C THR A 280 -11.93 -9.50 -64.62
N PRO A 281 -10.95 -9.73 -65.52
CA PRO A 281 -9.55 -9.43 -65.24
C PRO A 281 -9.29 -7.99 -64.80
N ALA A 282 -10.00 -7.02 -65.40
CA ALA A 282 -9.87 -5.61 -65.05
C ALA A 282 -10.40 -5.31 -63.63
N GLN A 283 -11.56 -5.87 -63.25
CA GLN A 283 -12.11 -5.72 -61.90
C GLN A 283 -11.21 -6.38 -60.85
N ARG A 284 -10.71 -7.58 -61.14
CA ARG A 284 -9.77 -8.30 -60.26
C ARG A 284 -8.50 -7.47 -60.03
N GLN A 285 -7.94 -6.87 -61.08
CA GLN A 285 -6.75 -6.02 -60.95
C GLN A 285 -7.03 -4.74 -60.14
N ALA A 286 -8.17 -4.08 -60.35
CA ALA A 286 -8.56 -2.91 -59.58
C ALA A 286 -8.69 -3.22 -58.08
N LEU A 287 -9.28 -4.38 -57.75
CA LEU A 287 -9.43 -4.83 -56.36
C LEU A 287 -8.10 -5.13 -55.69
N ILE A 288 -7.16 -5.77 -56.40
CA ILE A 288 -5.78 -5.99 -55.91
C ILE A 288 -5.09 -4.66 -55.62
N THR A 289 -5.24 -3.66 -56.50
CA THR A 289 -4.68 -2.32 -56.29
C THR A 289 -5.26 -1.65 -55.05
N SER A 290 -6.58 -1.69 -54.86
CA SER A 290 -7.25 -1.12 -53.67
C SER A 290 -6.78 -1.80 -52.38
N LEU A 291 -6.70 -3.13 -52.36
CA LEU A 291 -6.15 -3.89 -51.23
C LEU A 291 -4.70 -3.49 -50.91
N GLY A 292 -3.89 -3.26 -51.95
CA GLY A 292 -2.53 -2.72 -51.80
C GLY A 292 -2.52 -1.36 -51.09
N GLY A 293 -3.41 -0.45 -51.50
CA GLY A 293 -3.58 0.86 -50.88
C GLY A 293 -4.02 0.80 -49.42
N TYR A 294 -5.05 0.01 -49.10
CA TYR A 294 -5.52 -0.15 -47.72
C TYR A 294 -4.43 -0.72 -46.81
N ARG A 295 -3.70 -1.74 -47.28
CA ARG A 295 -2.57 -2.32 -46.54
C ARG A 295 -1.43 -1.33 -46.35
N GLN A 296 -1.19 -0.43 -47.30
CA GLN A 296 -0.19 0.62 -47.14
C GLN A 296 -0.63 1.63 -46.07
N ASN A 297 -1.87 2.11 -46.12
CA ASN A 297 -2.40 3.04 -45.12
C ASN A 297 -2.35 2.44 -43.70
N ILE A 298 -2.67 1.15 -43.54
CA ILE A 298 -2.55 0.45 -42.25
C ILE A 298 -1.09 0.46 -41.76
N ARG A 299 -0.12 0.18 -42.65
CA ARG A 299 1.31 0.23 -42.30
C ARG A 299 1.74 1.63 -41.88
N ASP A 300 1.30 2.65 -42.59
CA ASP A 300 1.68 4.04 -42.31
C ASP A 300 1.14 4.47 -40.94
N LEU A 301 -0.14 4.19 -40.65
CA LEU A 301 -0.77 4.47 -39.34
C LEU A 301 -0.10 3.67 -38.21
N SER A 302 0.23 2.40 -38.45
CA SER A 302 0.92 1.55 -37.47
C SER A 302 2.34 2.04 -37.18
N THR A 303 3.04 2.53 -38.21
CA THR A 303 4.38 3.12 -38.08
C THR A 303 4.32 4.41 -37.26
N TRP A 304 3.32 5.27 -37.54
CA TRP A 304 3.11 6.47 -36.72
C TRP A 304 2.84 6.12 -35.26
N ASN A 305 1.95 5.14 -34.99
CA ASN A 305 1.65 4.71 -33.62
C ASN A 305 2.91 4.20 -32.90
N ALA A 306 3.75 3.43 -33.59
CA ALA A 306 5.00 2.93 -33.03
C ALA A 306 5.96 4.08 -32.67
N THR A 307 6.12 5.07 -33.55
CA THR A 307 6.94 6.27 -33.26
C THR A 307 6.41 7.07 -32.08
N ALA A 308 5.08 7.28 -32.01
CA ALA A 308 4.46 8.01 -30.90
C ALA A 308 4.69 7.31 -29.56
N LEU A 309 4.57 5.98 -29.52
CA LEU A 309 4.85 5.19 -28.32
C LEU A 309 6.34 5.20 -27.95
N GLN A 310 7.24 5.20 -28.94
CA GLN A 310 8.68 5.32 -28.69
C GLN A 310 9.02 6.67 -28.07
N TRP A 311 8.48 7.78 -28.58
CA TRP A 311 8.67 9.11 -27.99
C TRP A 311 8.13 9.21 -26.58
N ALA A 312 7.02 8.52 -26.29
CA ALA A 312 6.48 8.43 -24.94
C ALA A 312 7.47 7.71 -23.99
N ALA A 313 8.05 6.59 -24.41
CA ALA A 313 9.04 5.85 -23.63
C ALA A 313 10.33 6.66 -23.40
N ASP A 314 10.82 7.36 -24.43
CA ASP A 314 12.00 8.23 -24.33
C ASP A 314 11.72 9.42 -23.40
N GLY A 315 10.54 10.03 -23.52
CA GLY A 315 10.09 11.13 -22.67
C GLY A 315 9.94 10.73 -21.21
N LYS A 316 9.35 9.56 -20.95
CA LYS A 316 9.26 8.96 -19.62
C LYS A 316 10.65 8.75 -19.00
N SER A 317 11.59 8.16 -19.75
CA SER A 317 12.96 7.94 -19.28
C SER A 317 13.70 9.25 -18.97
N LEU A 318 13.52 10.28 -19.80
CA LEU A 318 14.09 11.60 -19.54
C LEU A 318 13.49 12.25 -18.28
N MET A 319 12.17 12.18 -18.12
CA MET A 319 11.50 12.71 -16.95
C MET A 319 11.96 11.97 -15.68
N ALA A 320 12.01 10.64 -15.71
CA ALA A 320 12.51 9.84 -14.60
C ALA A 320 13.91 10.27 -14.14
N ASN A 321 14.85 10.47 -15.09
CA ASN A 321 16.20 10.96 -14.78
C ASN A 321 16.19 12.38 -14.17
N ASN A 322 15.34 13.29 -14.67
CA ASN A 322 15.22 14.64 -14.12
C ASN A 322 14.68 14.63 -12.69
N VAL A 323 13.63 13.85 -12.43
CA VAL A 323 13.02 13.70 -11.10
C VAL A 323 14.00 13.00 -10.16
N GLN A 324 14.77 12.02 -10.64
CA GLN A 324 15.80 11.36 -9.85
C GLN A 324 16.89 12.34 -9.40
N ALA A 325 17.34 13.22 -10.31
CA ALA A 325 18.32 14.25 -9.99
C ALA A 325 17.78 15.24 -8.94
N ALA A 326 16.50 15.63 -9.04
CA ALA A 326 15.84 16.45 -8.02
C ALA A 326 15.79 15.71 -6.66
N ASN A 327 15.34 14.46 -6.66
CA ASN A 327 15.25 13.62 -5.47
C ASN A 327 16.62 13.45 -4.77
N THR A 328 17.69 13.26 -5.55
CA THR A 328 19.06 13.12 -5.03
C THR A 328 19.52 14.35 -4.23
N ASN A 329 19.10 15.55 -4.64
CA ASN A 329 19.50 16.81 -4.00
C ASN A 329 18.74 17.12 -2.70
N ILE A 330 17.65 16.40 -2.41
CA ILE A 330 16.85 16.60 -1.19
C ILE A 330 17.68 16.23 0.03
N THR A 331 17.79 17.13 0.99
CA THR A 331 18.42 16.83 2.28
C THR A 331 17.38 16.28 3.24
N VAL A 332 17.64 15.10 3.81
CA VAL A 332 16.75 14.38 4.72
C VAL A 332 17.35 14.34 6.12
N ASN A 333 16.51 14.39 7.15
CA ASN A 333 16.93 14.39 8.56
C ASN A 333 16.15 13.42 9.46
N GLU A 334 15.12 12.78 8.93
CA GLU A 334 14.30 11.78 9.62
C GLU A 334 14.24 10.47 8.82
N LEU A 335 14.08 9.34 9.50
CA LEU A 335 14.01 8.01 8.89
C LEU A 335 12.94 7.93 7.79
N ILE A 336 11.75 8.49 8.04
CA ILE A 336 10.64 8.49 7.08
C ILE A 336 11.00 9.21 5.78
N GLN A 337 11.76 10.31 5.88
CA GLN A 337 12.21 11.09 4.73
C GLN A 337 13.32 10.37 3.96
N GLU A 338 14.26 9.74 4.70
CA GLU A 338 15.32 8.93 4.12
C GLU A 338 14.73 7.75 3.33
N ASN A 339 13.75 7.05 3.91
CA ASN A 339 13.07 5.95 3.24
C ASN A 339 12.36 6.40 1.96
N GLU A 340 11.59 7.50 1.99
CA GLU A 340 10.94 8.04 0.78
C GLU A 340 11.99 8.40 -0.29
N LYS A 341 13.08 9.07 0.09
CA LYS A 341 14.15 9.43 -0.84
C LYS A 341 14.79 8.20 -1.49
N VAL A 342 15.14 7.17 -0.71
CA VAL A 342 15.76 5.94 -1.21
C VAL A 342 14.80 5.19 -2.14
N VAL A 343 13.55 4.99 -1.73
CA VAL A 343 12.57 4.26 -2.55
C VAL A 343 12.26 5.00 -3.85
N ASN A 344 12.13 6.33 -3.79
CA ASN A 344 11.94 7.16 -4.98
C ASN A 344 13.14 7.05 -5.92
N ASP A 345 14.38 7.08 -5.42
CA ASP A 345 15.59 6.93 -6.24
C ASP A 345 15.61 5.58 -6.96
N ILE A 346 15.32 4.50 -6.24
CA ILE A 346 15.29 3.14 -6.82
C ILE A 346 14.18 3.00 -7.86
N TYR A 347 12.98 3.51 -7.58
CA TYR A 347 11.87 3.50 -8.54
C TYR A 347 12.22 4.27 -9.81
N LEU A 348 12.76 5.49 -9.67
CA LEU A 348 13.12 6.37 -10.80
C LEU A 348 14.31 5.84 -11.60
N ALA A 349 15.15 4.99 -11.01
CA ALA A 349 16.24 4.28 -11.70
C ALA A 349 15.80 2.96 -12.36
N THR A 350 14.63 2.42 -12.01
CA THR A 350 14.18 1.08 -12.46
C THR A 350 12.83 1.16 -13.18
N VAL A 351 11.72 0.89 -12.50
CA VAL A 351 10.35 0.83 -13.04
C VAL A 351 9.94 2.14 -13.72
N GLY A 352 10.39 3.28 -13.19
CA GLY A 352 10.22 4.61 -13.79
C GLY A 352 10.88 4.75 -15.17
N GLN A 353 11.79 3.86 -15.54
CA GLN A 353 12.47 3.78 -16.85
C GLN A 353 12.14 2.49 -17.62
N ASP A 354 11.11 1.74 -17.21
CA ASP A 354 10.77 0.42 -17.79
C ASP A 354 11.91 -0.61 -17.66
N ILE A 355 12.68 -0.53 -16.58
CA ILE A 355 13.74 -1.48 -16.22
C ILE A 355 13.25 -2.34 -15.04
N ASP A 356 13.04 -3.64 -15.29
CA ASP A 356 12.54 -4.60 -14.28
C ASP A 356 13.67 -5.36 -13.55
N SER A 357 14.93 -4.99 -13.78
CA SER A 357 16.10 -5.58 -13.12
C SER A 357 16.67 -4.65 -12.06
N PHE A 358 16.97 -5.20 -10.89
CA PHE A 358 17.52 -4.47 -9.75
C PHE A 358 18.97 -4.89 -9.49
N THR A 359 19.83 -3.93 -9.15
CA THR A 359 21.17 -4.22 -8.62
C THR A 359 21.07 -4.78 -7.21
N THR A 360 22.12 -5.49 -6.74
CA THR A 360 22.16 -6.03 -5.37
C THR A 360 21.98 -4.93 -4.31
N THR A 361 22.60 -3.76 -4.49
CA THR A 361 22.44 -2.62 -3.58
C THR A 361 21.00 -2.08 -3.55
N GLN A 362 20.34 -2.03 -4.70
CA GLN A 362 18.92 -1.63 -4.77
C GLN A 362 18.02 -2.67 -4.09
N ALA A 363 18.27 -3.96 -4.33
CA ALA A 363 17.53 -5.05 -3.69
C ALA A 363 17.68 -5.03 -2.16
N ASP A 364 18.91 -4.88 -1.66
CA ASP A 364 19.22 -4.80 -0.23
C ASP A 364 18.55 -3.56 0.39
N GLY A 365 18.64 -2.40 -0.25
CA GLY A 365 18.00 -1.16 0.21
C GLY A 365 16.47 -1.26 0.26
N LEU A 366 15.85 -1.86 -0.76
CA LEU A 366 14.40 -2.13 -0.76
C LEU A 366 14.02 -3.08 0.36
N PHE A 367 14.78 -4.16 0.58
CA PHE A 367 14.51 -5.11 1.65
C PHE A 367 14.62 -4.45 3.03
N ASP A 368 15.68 -3.68 3.27
CA ASP A 368 15.91 -3.00 4.54
C ASP A 368 14.78 -2.02 4.89
N ILE A 369 14.18 -1.36 3.89
CA ILE A 369 13.01 -0.48 4.08
C ILE A 369 11.72 -1.28 4.20
N ALA A 370 11.50 -2.27 3.33
CA ALA A 370 10.32 -3.12 3.33
C ALA A 370 10.15 -3.91 4.65
N ASN A 371 11.27 -4.24 5.30
CA ASN A 371 11.34 -4.93 6.58
C ASN A 371 11.28 -3.98 7.79
N GLN A 372 10.85 -2.72 7.62
CA GLN A 372 10.55 -1.81 8.73
C GLN A 372 9.07 -1.91 9.11
N CYS A 373 8.74 -1.46 10.32
CA CYS A 373 7.36 -1.19 10.69
C CYS A 373 6.85 0.02 9.87
N PRO A 374 5.73 -0.09 9.13
CA PRO A 374 5.21 1.04 8.34
C PRO A 374 4.94 2.30 9.16
N MET A 375 4.64 2.16 10.45
CA MET A 375 4.37 3.29 11.36
C MET A 375 5.63 4.12 11.66
N LEU A 376 6.82 3.52 11.54
CA LEU A 376 8.11 4.20 11.68
C LEU A 376 8.67 4.62 10.32
N GLY A 377 8.65 3.68 9.38
CA GLY A 377 9.27 3.87 8.07
C GLY A 377 8.42 4.67 7.09
N GLY A 378 7.15 4.93 7.41
CA GLY A 378 6.18 5.62 6.57
C GLY A 378 5.68 4.81 5.38
N ASN A 379 4.97 5.50 4.48
CA ASN A 379 4.38 4.90 3.29
C ASN A 379 5.42 4.36 2.30
N ALA A 380 6.66 4.87 2.35
CA ALA A 380 7.82 4.30 1.67
C ALA A 380 7.98 2.79 1.91
N VAL A 381 7.60 2.27 3.08
CA VAL A 381 7.64 0.83 3.37
C VAL A 381 6.75 0.04 2.41
N PHE A 382 5.54 0.51 2.13
CA PHE A 382 4.64 -0.16 1.18
C PHE A 382 5.12 -0.02 -0.26
N LYS A 383 5.68 1.15 -0.63
CA LYS A 383 6.31 1.34 -1.94
C LYS A 383 7.50 0.37 -2.11
N ALA A 384 8.35 0.23 -1.09
CA ALA A 384 9.49 -0.68 -1.09
C ALA A 384 9.06 -2.13 -1.25
N ARG A 385 8.03 -2.57 -0.53
CA ARG A 385 7.45 -3.92 -0.68
C ARG A 385 6.92 -4.18 -2.09
N SER A 386 6.24 -3.18 -2.68
CA SER A 386 5.71 -3.28 -4.03
C SER A 386 6.84 -3.46 -5.07
N LEU A 387 7.96 -2.77 -4.89
CA LEU A 387 9.14 -2.93 -5.76
C LEU A 387 9.87 -4.24 -5.46
N TYR A 388 10.01 -4.63 -4.20
CA TYR A 388 10.68 -5.87 -3.80
C TYR A 388 9.92 -7.11 -4.30
N TRP A 389 8.60 -7.04 -4.46
CA TRP A 389 7.81 -8.10 -5.10
C TRP A 389 8.29 -8.43 -6.52
N LEU A 390 8.87 -7.46 -7.24
CA LEU A 390 9.46 -7.71 -8.57
C LEU A 390 10.79 -8.48 -8.49
N ILE A 391 11.38 -8.57 -7.30
CA ILE A 391 12.64 -9.27 -7.00
C ILE A 391 12.35 -10.66 -6.42
N ASP A 392 11.48 -10.72 -5.41
CA ASP A 392 11.03 -11.95 -4.75
C ASP A 392 9.55 -11.83 -4.37
N ASP A 393 8.69 -12.47 -5.17
CA ASP A 393 7.24 -12.51 -4.99
C ASP A 393 6.79 -13.58 -3.97
N THR A 394 7.73 -14.30 -3.38
CA THR A 394 7.44 -15.35 -2.38
C THR A 394 7.61 -14.86 -0.95
N TYR A 395 8.28 -13.72 -0.76
CA TYR A 395 8.52 -13.15 0.56
C TYR A 395 7.31 -12.33 1.03
N ASP A 396 6.82 -12.62 2.23
CA ASP A 396 5.72 -11.89 2.87
C ASP A 396 6.22 -11.14 4.11
N PHE A 397 5.87 -9.86 4.21
CA PHE A 397 6.28 -9.00 5.31
C PHE A 397 5.18 -8.95 6.37
N ASP A 398 5.42 -9.59 7.52
CA ASP A 398 4.46 -9.62 8.62
C ASP A 398 4.51 -8.33 9.44
N ASP A 399 3.64 -7.37 9.10
CA ASP A 399 3.47 -6.10 9.82
C ASP A 399 3.24 -6.28 11.32
N ALA A 400 2.56 -7.35 11.74
CA ALA A 400 2.40 -7.61 13.16
C ALA A 400 3.77 -7.81 13.79
N SER A 401 4.52 -8.78 13.29
CA SER A 401 5.86 -9.09 13.80
C SER A 401 6.84 -7.93 13.69
N LEU A 402 6.77 -7.12 12.63
CA LEU A 402 7.66 -5.99 12.42
C LEU A 402 7.37 -4.80 13.34
N CYS A 403 6.10 -4.61 13.72
CA CYS A 403 5.68 -3.53 14.61
C CYS A 403 5.58 -3.96 16.10
N LEU A 404 5.56 -5.26 16.40
CA LEU A 404 5.55 -5.83 17.76
C LEU A 404 6.59 -5.23 18.72
N PRO A 405 7.88 -5.03 18.33
CA PRO A 405 8.90 -4.49 19.23
C PRO A 405 8.59 -3.08 19.73
N TRP A 406 7.71 -2.37 19.03
CA TRP A 406 7.33 -1.00 19.29
C TRP A 406 5.92 -0.88 19.90
N GLY A 407 5.34 -2.01 20.32
CA GLY A 407 4.09 -2.04 21.08
C GLY A 407 2.81 -2.02 20.24
N ILE A 408 2.92 -2.06 18.91
CA ILE A 408 1.76 -2.21 18.02
C ILE A 408 1.52 -3.69 17.78
N ILE A 409 0.28 -4.10 18.08
CA ILE A 409 -0.29 -5.44 17.99
C ILE A 409 -0.09 -6.26 19.29
N VAL A 410 -1.23 -6.43 19.97
CA VAL A 410 -1.55 -7.22 21.17
C VAL A 410 -0.91 -6.84 22.51
N LYS A 411 -1.60 -5.95 23.24
CA LYS A 411 -1.93 -6.22 24.64
C LYS A 411 -2.77 -7.51 24.74
N ASN A 412 -2.08 -8.64 24.69
CA ASN A 412 -2.31 -9.87 25.46
C ASN A 412 -1.51 -11.03 24.86
N MET A 413 -0.22 -11.08 25.19
CA MET A 413 0.48 -12.35 25.38
C MET A 413 1.17 -12.31 26.74
N ALA A 414 0.47 -12.83 27.76
CA ALA A 414 1.15 -13.40 28.91
C ALA A 414 1.88 -14.66 28.41
N GLY A 415 3.08 -14.44 27.89
CA GLY A 415 4.01 -15.45 27.40
C GLY A 415 5.23 -14.70 26.90
N GLN A 416 6.34 -14.78 27.64
CA GLN A 416 7.61 -14.18 27.26
C GLN A 416 7.88 -14.42 25.77
N ALA A 417 7.96 -13.33 24.99
CA ALA A 417 8.44 -13.39 23.63
C ALA A 417 9.89 -13.90 23.64
N THR A 418 10.10 -15.09 23.10
CA THR A 418 11.41 -15.63 22.75
C THR A 418 11.98 -14.81 21.61
N ASN A 419 13.25 -14.40 21.67
CA ASN A 419 13.91 -13.75 20.52
C ASN A 419 13.83 -14.70 19.33
N THR A 420 13.32 -14.23 18.20
CA THR A 420 13.40 -14.98 16.96
C THR A 420 14.80 -14.78 16.38
N VAL A 421 15.36 -15.87 15.84
CA VAL A 421 16.75 -15.94 15.40
C VAL A 421 16.80 -16.56 14.00
N SER A 422 17.32 -15.83 13.02
CA SER A 422 17.51 -16.29 11.64
C SER A 422 18.96 -16.12 11.18
N VAL A 423 19.36 -16.83 10.13
CA VAL A 423 20.64 -16.64 9.45
C VAL A 423 20.37 -16.30 7.99
N VAL A 424 20.97 -15.21 7.49
CA VAL A 424 20.77 -14.70 6.12
C VAL A 424 22.11 -14.40 5.42
N PRO A 425 22.25 -14.66 4.11
CA PRO A 425 21.30 -15.42 3.28
C PRO A 425 21.24 -16.88 3.74
N ASN A 426 20.16 -17.58 3.41
CA ASN A 426 20.05 -19.02 3.60
C ASN A 426 19.20 -19.60 2.46
N PRO A 427 19.79 -20.30 1.48
CA PRO A 427 21.15 -20.84 1.48
C PRO A 427 22.28 -19.78 1.38
N ALA A 428 23.44 -20.08 1.98
CA ALA A 428 24.61 -19.20 2.02
C ALA A 428 25.83 -19.84 1.31
N SER A 429 26.77 -19.03 0.81
CA SER A 429 27.96 -19.51 0.11
C SER A 429 29.25 -19.34 0.92
N ASN A 430 29.65 -18.09 1.18
CA ASN A 430 30.92 -17.75 1.84
C ASN A 430 30.76 -17.03 3.18
N GLU A 431 29.65 -16.30 3.33
CA GLU A 431 29.36 -15.50 4.51
C GLU A 431 27.87 -15.57 4.81
N ALA A 432 27.52 -15.50 6.08
CA ALA A 432 26.15 -15.37 6.53
C ALA A 432 26.08 -14.45 7.75
N THR A 433 24.90 -13.93 8.02
CA THR A 433 24.61 -12.99 9.10
C THR A 433 23.52 -13.56 9.98
N LEU A 434 23.82 -13.74 11.25
CA LEU A 434 22.83 -14.00 12.28
C LEU A 434 22.00 -12.73 12.51
N VAL A 435 20.68 -12.85 12.47
CA VAL A 435 19.74 -11.76 12.72
C VAL A 435 18.84 -12.14 13.89
N LEU A 436 18.76 -11.24 14.86
CA LEU A 436 17.92 -11.32 16.05
C LEU A 436 16.78 -10.30 15.92
N SER A 437 15.57 -10.64 16.38
CA SER A 437 14.46 -9.67 16.42
C SER A 437 14.64 -8.54 17.43
N ARG A 438 15.54 -8.71 18.41
CA ARG A 438 16.00 -7.65 19.32
C ARG A 438 17.45 -7.89 19.72
N ALA A 439 18.17 -6.82 20.07
CA ALA A 439 19.47 -6.93 20.69
C ALA A 439 19.40 -7.74 21.99
N LEU A 440 20.50 -8.38 22.38
CA LEU A 440 20.56 -9.11 23.64
C LEU A 440 20.82 -8.14 24.79
N ASP A 441 20.09 -8.33 25.90
CA ASP A 441 20.30 -7.58 27.15
C ASP A 441 21.63 -7.96 27.83
N GLU A 442 22.11 -9.19 27.58
CA GLU A 442 23.41 -9.70 28.04
C GLU A 442 24.12 -10.47 26.91
N PRO A 443 25.46 -10.55 26.90
CA PRO A 443 26.20 -11.22 25.83
C PRO A 443 25.76 -12.68 25.64
N GLY A 444 25.52 -13.06 24.39
CA GLY A 444 25.13 -14.41 24.01
C GLY A 444 26.22 -15.16 23.26
N VAL A 445 25.92 -16.40 22.88
CA VAL A 445 26.78 -17.25 22.06
C VAL A 445 25.97 -17.88 20.94
N PHE A 446 26.44 -17.72 19.72
CA PHE A 446 26.00 -18.44 18.53
C PHE A 446 26.88 -19.68 18.35
N VAL A 447 26.25 -20.84 18.20
CA VAL A 447 26.91 -22.13 18.00
C VAL A 447 26.32 -22.82 16.78
N LEU A 448 27.18 -23.23 15.85
CA LEU A 448 26.81 -23.99 14.66
C LEU A 448 27.26 -25.44 14.81
N TYR A 449 26.38 -26.37 14.45
CA TYR A 449 26.56 -27.81 14.51
C TYR A 449 26.44 -28.44 13.12
N ASP A 450 27.23 -29.47 12.86
CA ASP A 450 27.07 -30.31 11.67
C ASP A 450 25.85 -31.24 11.77
N GLY A 451 25.60 -32.04 10.73
CA GLY A 451 24.50 -33.00 10.69
C GLY A 451 24.60 -34.15 11.70
N LEU A 452 25.72 -34.32 12.39
CA LEU A 452 25.93 -35.29 13.47
C LEU A 452 25.80 -34.63 14.87
N GLY A 453 25.56 -33.32 14.93
CA GLY A 453 25.46 -32.56 16.18
C GLY A 453 26.82 -32.14 16.76
N ALA A 454 27.92 -32.28 16.02
CA ALA A 454 29.23 -31.79 16.46
C ALA A 454 29.35 -30.29 16.22
N GLU A 455 29.87 -29.55 17.20
CA GLU A 455 30.10 -28.11 17.09
C GLU A 455 31.22 -27.82 16.08
N VAL A 456 30.89 -27.03 15.05
CA VAL A 456 31.82 -26.62 13.98
C VAL A 456 32.17 -25.14 14.03
N MET A 457 31.36 -24.32 14.70
CA MET A 457 31.65 -22.90 14.87
C MET A 457 31.01 -22.36 16.15
N ARG A 458 31.73 -21.44 16.81
CA ARG A 458 31.22 -20.64 17.92
C ARG A 458 31.60 -19.18 17.74
N ARG A 459 30.64 -18.28 17.98
CA ARG A 459 30.82 -16.83 17.95
C ARG A 459 30.13 -16.18 19.14
N THR A 460 30.77 -15.18 19.73
CA THR A 460 30.14 -14.32 20.73
C THR A 460 29.15 -13.40 20.03
N VAL A 461 27.93 -13.32 20.56
CA VAL A 461 26.92 -12.37 20.12
C VAL A 461 27.00 -11.16 21.08
N PRO A 462 27.48 -9.99 20.60
CA PRO A 462 27.62 -8.83 21.46
C PRO A 462 26.25 -8.30 21.91
N VAL A 463 26.25 -7.61 23.04
CA VAL A 463 25.14 -6.74 23.42
C VAL A 463 25.01 -5.60 22.40
N GLU A 464 23.82 -4.99 22.31
CA GLU A 464 23.55 -3.78 21.50
C GLU A 464 23.43 -3.97 19.98
N LEU A 465 23.88 -5.08 19.39
CA LEU A 465 23.72 -5.34 17.95
C LEU A 465 22.80 -6.54 17.69
N PRO A 466 21.67 -6.36 16.98
CA PRO A 466 20.78 -7.47 16.61
C PRO A 466 21.35 -8.31 15.45
N ARG A 467 22.55 -8.01 14.95
CA ARG A 467 23.15 -8.67 13.79
C ARG A 467 24.60 -9.07 14.08
N LEU A 468 24.99 -10.26 13.64
CA LEU A 468 26.36 -10.76 13.71
C LEU A 468 26.72 -11.46 12.41
N THR A 469 27.64 -10.87 11.65
CA THR A 469 28.18 -11.47 10.43
C THR A 469 29.29 -12.46 10.75
N PHE A 470 29.30 -13.61 10.06
CA PHE A 470 30.30 -14.65 10.24
C PHE A 470 30.64 -15.37 8.92
N ASN A 471 31.93 -15.65 8.76
CA ASN A 471 32.47 -16.34 7.58
C ASN A 471 32.27 -17.86 7.69
N ILE A 472 31.74 -18.48 6.63
CA ILE A 472 31.47 -19.91 6.49
C ILE A 472 32.23 -20.56 5.32
N ALA A 473 33.16 -19.83 4.69
CA ALA A 473 33.91 -20.28 3.51
C ALA A 473 34.79 -21.51 3.77
N SER A 474 35.13 -21.80 5.04
CA SER A 474 35.88 -23.00 5.41
C SER A 474 35.02 -24.23 5.70
N LEU A 475 33.68 -24.08 5.78
CA LEU A 475 32.76 -25.18 6.06
C LEU A 475 32.39 -25.91 4.77
N ALA A 476 32.08 -27.21 4.84
CA ALA A 476 31.66 -27.97 3.66
C ALA A 476 30.21 -27.62 3.25
N PRO A 477 29.84 -27.67 1.96
CA PRO A 477 28.45 -27.56 1.53
C PRO A 477 27.59 -28.66 2.15
N ALA A 478 26.67 -28.29 3.04
CA ALA A 478 25.81 -29.21 3.78
C ALA A 478 24.71 -28.42 4.51
N LEU A 479 23.79 -29.14 5.15
CA LEU A 479 22.85 -28.58 6.12
C LEU A 479 23.49 -28.59 7.51
N TYR A 480 23.46 -27.44 8.17
CA TYR A 480 23.91 -27.23 9.54
C TYR A 480 22.73 -26.80 10.42
N HIS A 481 22.87 -27.03 11.72
CA HIS A 481 21.95 -26.55 12.75
C HIS A 481 22.65 -25.49 13.58
N TYR A 482 21.94 -24.46 14.04
CA TYR A 482 22.53 -23.49 14.95
C TYR A 482 21.66 -23.26 16.17
N ASP A 483 22.32 -22.90 17.28
CA ASP A 483 21.71 -22.38 18.50
C ASP A 483 22.27 -20.99 18.80
N VAL A 484 21.42 -20.11 19.32
CA VAL A 484 21.83 -18.92 20.06
C VAL A 484 21.45 -19.09 21.51
N ARG A 485 22.42 -18.90 22.41
CA ARG A 485 22.26 -19.11 23.84
C ARG A 485 22.67 -17.86 24.61
N GLY A 486 21.85 -17.47 25.57
CA GLY A 486 22.15 -16.42 26.53
C GLY A 486 22.45 -17.00 27.91
N PRO A 487 22.74 -16.14 28.90
CA PRO A 487 23.01 -16.55 30.27
C PRO A 487 21.83 -17.29 30.93
N SER A 488 20.60 -16.98 30.51
CA SER A 488 19.36 -17.58 31.00
C SER A 488 18.90 -18.83 30.22
N GLY A 489 19.60 -19.24 29.16
CA GLY A 489 19.28 -20.45 28.39
C GLY A 489 19.25 -20.25 26.88
N LEU A 490 18.55 -21.14 26.17
CA LEU A 490 18.39 -21.08 24.71
C LEU A 490 17.54 -19.85 24.34
N ILE A 491 18.10 -18.99 23.49
CA ILE A 491 17.45 -17.79 22.96
C ILE A 491 16.64 -18.15 21.70
N GLY A 492 17.23 -18.95 20.80
CA GLY A 492 16.59 -19.46 19.60
C GLY A 492 17.49 -20.43 18.84
N ASN A 493 16.95 -21.10 17.83
CA ASN A 493 17.68 -22.07 17.01
C ASN A 493 17.16 -22.09 15.56
N GLY A 494 17.91 -22.71 14.66
CA GLY A 494 17.50 -22.84 13.27
C GLY A 494 18.44 -23.70 12.44
N LYS A 495 18.34 -23.54 11.11
CA LYS A 495 19.12 -24.31 10.13
C LYS A 495 19.83 -23.36 9.18
N LEU A 496 21.04 -23.72 8.76
CA LEU A 496 21.81 -23.02 7.74
C LEU A 496 22.17 -24.02 6.64
N THR A 497 21.78 -23.71 5.40
CA THR A 497 22.16 -24.50 4.22
C THR A 497 23.34 -23.81 3.56
N ILE A 498 24.47 -24.50 3.41
CA ILE A 498 25.64 -23.98 2.69
C ILE A 498 25.65 -24.58 1.29
N VAL A 499 25.65 -23.74 0.27
CA VAL A 499 25.68 -24.10 -1.16
C VAL A 499 26.91 -23.50 -1.84
N ARG A 500 27.56 -24.26 -2.73
CA ARG A 500 28.69 -23.82 -3.55
C ARG A 500 28.55 -24.29 -4.98
#